data_AF-A0A139BQP2-F1
#
_entry.id   AF-A0A139BQP2-F1
#
_cell.length_a   1.000
_cell.length_b   1.000
_cell.length_c   1.000
_cell.angle_alpha   90.00
_cell.angle_beta   90.00
_cell.angle_gamma   90.00
#
_symmetry.space_group_name_H-M   'P 1'
#
loop_
_entity.id
_entity.type
_entity.pdbx_description
1 polymer ?
#
loop_
_entity_poly.entity_id
_entity_poly.type
_entity_poly.pdbx_seq_one_letter_code
_entity_poly.pdbx_strand_id
1 'polypeptide(L)'
;MADNSNFPAISRQVSELVLAGSTAHAEEAINETAEQFGDLAVVAVLDTLEPQVAAMHLSSFDGGKLSLATLLISPKAWAESLAFFAATWSEDKMEDEPEVLTEALFAHIHGIIFSTDDAERRTALIHAALATDWGTTAFAVLFSTATGEIIELANDIHARGAHSSGQTTSDHDVIPLALEIARSDTDAWDRVLFELFPDWVPGENQLRARSEEGDDDEHHHEFALARTTRDLMVRLRKQVPGKSAVTPKKGARPSLGEDIFA
;
A
#
# COMPACT_ATOMS: atom_id res chain seq x y z
N MET A 1 -30.86 12.41 9.17
CA MET A 1 -29.91 12.57 8.05
C MET A 1 -29.08 13.79 8.40
N ALA A 2 -27.80 13.62 8.68
CA ALA A 2 -26.92 14.76 8.94
C ALA A 2 -26.88 15.65 7.69
N ASP A 3 -26.80 16.96 7.89
CA ASP A 3 -26.81 17.94 6.82
C ASP A 3 -25.43 17.90 6.13
N ASN A 4 -25.31 17.13 5.04
CA ASN A 4 -24.04 16.88 4.33
C ASN A 4 -23.50 18.12 3.58
N SER A 5 -24.13 19.29 3.73
CA SER A 5 -23.76 20.54 3.05
C SER A 5 -22.33 20.99 3.33
N ASN A 6 -21.79 20.62 4.51
CA ASN A 6 -20.49 21.10 4.99
C ASN A 6 -19.33 20.19 4.57
N PHE A 7 -19.57 18.95 4.15
CA PHE A 7 -18.51 17.98 3.86
C PHE A 7 -17.56 18.41 2.73
N PRO A 8 -18.02 19.05 1.64
CA PRO A 8 -17.10 19.58 0.62
C PRO A 8 -16.13 20.63 1.17
N ALA A 9 -16.58 21.47 2.12
CA ALA A 9 -15.73 22.48 2.74
C ALA A 9 -14.70 21.84 3.68
N ILE A 10 -15.12 20.85 4.47
CA ILE A 10 -14.23 20.08 5.37
C ILE A 10 -13.19 19.31 4.55
N SER A 11 -13.59 18.60 3.50
CA SER A 11 -12.68 17.88 2.61
C SER A 11 -11.63 18.80 1.99
N ARG A 12 -12.03 20.00 1.56
CA ARG A 12 -11.11 21.01 1.06
C ARG A 12 -10.14 21.48 2.14
N GLN A 13 -10.63 21.76 3.35
CA GLN A 13 -9.79 22.17 4.48
C GLN A 13 -8.75 21.10 4.83
N VAL A 14 -9.18 19.84 4.97
CA VAL A 14 -8.29 18.70 5.22
C VAL A 14 -7.24 18.60 4.12
N SER A 15 -7.65 18.69 2.86
CA SER A 15 -6.74 18.64 1.72
C SER A 15 -5.69 19.76 1.74
N GLU A 16 -6.12 21.00 2.00
CA GLU A 16 -5.22 22.16 2.09
C GLU A 16 -4.23 22.01 3.25
N LEU A 17 -4.67 21.49 4.40
CA LEU A 17 -3.81 21.24 5.56
C LEU A 17 -2.77 20.15 5.28
N VAL A 18 -3.18 19.03 4.69
CA VAL A 18 -2.26 17.93 4.32
C VAL A 18 -1.22 18.41 3.30
N LEU A 19 -1.64 19.13 2.26
CA LEU A 19 -0.73 19.68 1.24
C LEU A 19 0.22 20.74 1.81
N ALA A 20 -0.19 21.46 2.85
CA ALA A 20 0.68 22.39 3.60
C ALA A 20 1.65 21.66 4.56
N GLY A 21 1.58 20.33 4.69
CA GLY A 21 2.36 19.54 5.63
C GLY A 21 1.87 19.64 7.09
N SER A 22 0.64 20.11 7.29
CA SER A 22 0.00 20.32 8.59
C SER A 22 -0.89 19.14 8.97
N THR A 23 -0.34 17.92 8.91
CA THR A 23 -1.12 16.67 9.05
C THR A 23 -1.74 16.49 10.43
N ALA A 24 -1.14 17.01 11.49
CA ALA A 24 -1.74 17.03 12.82
C ALA A 24 -3.04 17.86 12.88
N HIS A 25 -3.07 19.03 12.21
CA HIS A 25 -4.28 19.86 12.15
C HIS A 25 -5.32 19.28 11.19
N ALA A 26 -4.89 18.56 10.14
CA ALA A 26 -5.80 17.81 9.29
C ALA A 26 -6.52 16.71 10.08
N GLU A 27 -5.79 15.99 10.92
CA GLU A 27 -6.34 14.98 11.83
C GLU A 27 -7.24 15.61 12.91
N GLU A 28 -6.89 16.78 13.46
CA GLU A 28 -7.77 17.53 14.37
C GLU A 28 -9.10 17.89 13.70
N ALA A 29 -9.07 18.39 12.46
CA ALA A 29 -10.29 18.68 11.70
C ALA A 29 -11.15 17.42 11.44
N ILE A 30 -10.51 16.26 11.25
CA ILE A 30 -11.20 14.97 11.13
C ILE A 30 -11.85 14.56 12.45
N ASN A 31 -11.15 14.73 13.58
CA ASN A 31 -11.71 14.47 14.91
C ASN A 31 -12.90 15.39 15.23
N GLU A 32 -12.79 16.70 14.95
CA GLU A 32 -13.91 17.64 15.09
C GLU A 32 -15.11 17.24 14.23
N THR A 33 -14.85 16.72 13.02
CA THR A 33 -15.91 16.22 12.13
C THR A 33 -16.61 15.01 12.73
N ALA A 34 -15.89 14.07 13.34
CA ALA A 34 -16.48 12.94 14.05
C ALA A 34 -17.31 13.39 15.26
N GLU A 35 -16.78 14.32 16.05
CA GLU A 35 -17.50 14.85 17.22
C GLU A 35 -18.81 15.55 16.83
N GLN A 36 -18.81 16.28 15.72
CA GLN A 36 -19.98 17.07 15.28
C GLN A 36 -20.99 16.25 14.46
N PHE A 37 -20.51 15.36 13.59
CA PHE A 37 -21.34 14.72 12.55
C PHE A 37 -21.28 13.17 12.58
N GLY A 38 -20.41 12.58 13.40
CA GLY A 38 -20.22 11.14 13.57
C GLY A 38 -19.27 10.50 12.55
N ASP A 39 -18.89 9.25 12.80
CA ASP A 39 -17.88 8.51 12.01
C ASP A 39 -18.23 8.39 10.52
N LEU A 40 -19.51 8.23 10.18
CA LEU A 40 -19.96 8.16 8.78
C LEU A 40 -19.68 9.45 8.00
N ALA A 41 -19.65 10.61 8.68
CA ALA A 41 -19.26 11.86 8.06
C ALA A 41 -17.75 11.88 7.76
N VAL A 42 -16.92 11.34 8.66
CA VAL A 42 -15.49 11.19 8.43
C VAL A 42 -15.22 10.28 7.25
N VAL A 43 -15.89 9.12 7.16
CA VAL A 43 -15.79 8.23 5.99
C VAL A 43 -16.10 8.99 4.70
N ALA A 44 -17.21 9.75 4.68
CA ALA A 44 -17.60 10.53 3.52
C ALA A 44 -16.59 11.63 3.16
N VAL A 45 -15.94 12.27 4.14
CA VAL A 45 -14.87 13.24 3.91
C VAL A 45 -13.63 12.56 3.34
N LEU A 46 -13.18 11.45 3.94
CA LEU A 46 -12.00 10.70 3.50
C LEU A 46 -12.16 10.17 2.07
N ASP A 47 -13.36 9.69 1.71
CA ASP A 47 -13.69 9.19 0.37
C ASP A 47 -13.65 10.27 -0.73
N THR A 48 -13.65 11.54 -0.35
CA THR A 48 -13.53 12.66 -1.30
C THR A 48 -12.12 13.20 -1.45
N LEU A 49 -11.17 12.73 -0.65
CA LEU A 49 -9.78 13.14 -0.77
C LEU A 49 -9.18 12.58 -2.06
N GLU A 50 -8.37 13.38 -2.75
CA GLU A 50 -7.56 12.85 -3.85
C GLU A 50 -6.60 11.77 -3.31
N PRO A 51 -6.35 10.66 -4.04
CA PRO A 51 -5.55 9.55 -3.52
C PRO A 51 -4.15 9.94 -3.05
N GLN A 52 -3.52 10.92 -3.69
CA GLN A 52 -2.23 11.48 -3.26
C GLN A 52 -2.33 12.15 -1.88
N VAL A 53 -3.41 12.89 -1.62
CA VAL A 53 -3.65 13.57 -0.34
C VAL A 53 -3.91 12.53 0.75
N ALA A 54 -4.72 11.51 0.46
CA ALA A 54 -4.94 10.39 1.36
C ALA A 54 -3.62 9.70 1.72
N ALA A 55 -2.77 9.38 0.73
CA ALA A 55 -1.47 8.77 0.97
C ALA A 55 -0.56 9.65 1.86
N MET A 56 -0.45 10.94 1.55
CA MET A 56 0.32 11.89 2.36
C MET A 56 -0.19 12.00 3.80
N HIS A 57 -1.50 12.00 3.98
CA HIS A 57 -2.10 12.04 5.31
C HIS A 57 -1.78 10.79 6.11
N LEU A 58 -2.12 9.60 5.56
CA LEU A 58 -1.93 8.32 6.24
C LEU A 58 -0.46 8.07 6.58
N SER A 59 0.45 8.39 5.66
CA SER A 59 1.89 8.18 5.87
C SER A 59 2.48 8.93 7.06
N SER A 60 1.81 9.99 7.53
CA SER A 60 2.22 10.75 8.72
C SER A 60 1.90 10.03 10.04
N PHE A 61 1.07 9.00 9.99
CA PHE A 61 0.59 8.22 11.13
C PHE A 61 1.02 6.75 11.10
N ASP A 62 1.81 6.36 10.10
CA ASP A 62 2.48 5.06 10.07
C ASP A 62 3.36 4.90 11.33
N GLY A 63 3.34 3.73 11.97
CA GLY A 63 4.18 3.45 13.14
C GLY A 63 3.53 3.69 14.52
N GLY A 64 2.22 3.43 14.66
CA GLY A 64 1.57 3.26 15.98
C GLY A 64 0.93 4.52 16.57
N LYS A 65 0.83 5.60 15.81
CA LYS A 65 -0.02 6.74 16.21
C LYS A 65 -1.46 6.43 15.87
N LEU A 66 -2.35 6.54 16.85
CA LEU A 66 -3.78 6.42 16.61
C LEU A 66 -4.23 7.57 15.70
N SER A 67 -4.75 7.24 14.52
CA SER A 67 -5.38 8.18 13.59
C SER A 67 -6.76 7.66 13.24
N LEU A 68 -7.74 8.55 13.34
CA LEU A 68 -9.11 8.28 12.94
C LEU A 68 -9.19 8.07 11.42
N ALA A 69 -8.32 8.72 10.65
CA ALA A 69 -8.21 8.47 9.22
C ALA A 69 -7.81 7.02 8.92
N THR A 70 -6.81 6.48 9.63
CA THR A 70 -6.40 5.05 9.51
C THR A 70 -7.55 4.11 9.87
N LEU A 71 -8.31 4.42 10.92
CA LEU A 71 -9.43 3.59 11.40
C LEU A 71 -10.64 3.62 10.47
N LEU A 72 -10.94 4.77 9.85
CA LEU A 72 -12.20 5.01 9.13
C LEU A 72 -12.06 5.08 7.62
N ILE A 73 -10.85 5.14 7.06
CA ILE A 73 -10.68 5.17 5.60
C ILE A 73 -11.40 3.99 4.95
N SER A 74 -12.10 4.24 3.83
CA SER A 74 -12.75 3.14 3.11
C SER A 74 -11.70 2.26 2.42
N PRO A 75 -11.99 0.97 2.22
CA PRO A 75 -11.10 0.08 1.49
C PRO A 75 -10.69 0.60 0.11
N LYS A 76 -11.63 1.22 -0.60
CA LYS A 76 -11.39 1.79 -1.93
C LYS A 76 -10.45 2.98 -1.88
N ALA A 77 -10.71 3.96 -1.01
CA ALA A 77 -9.87 5.16 -0.91
C ALA A 77 -8.44 4.80 -0.48
N TRP A 78 -8.30 3.85 0.44
CA TRP A 78 -6.99 3.33 0.83
C TRP A 78 -6.28 2.63 -0.34
N ALA A 79 -6.96 1.70 -1.01
CA ALA A 79 -6.40 0.99 -2.17
C ALA A 79 -5.89 1.95 -3.26
N GLU A 80 -6.67 2.99 -3.59
CA GLU A 80 -6.26 4.01 -4.56
C GLU A 80 -5.05 4.83 -4.09
N SER A 81 -4.91 5.06 -2.78
CA SER A 81 -3.79 5.80 -2.19
C SER A 81 -2.45 5.06 -2.25
N LEU A 82 -2.46 3.71 -2.26
CA LEU A 82 -1.25 2.88 -2.27
C LEU A 82 -0.32 3.19 -3.46
N ALA A 83 -0.89 3.54 -4.62
CA ALA A 83 -0.11 3.93 -5.79
C ALA A 83 0.80 5.13 -5.50
N PHE A 84 0.38 6.05 -4.63
CA PHE A 84 1.08 7.31 -4.38
C PHE A 84 2.16 7.22 -3.28
N PHE A 85 2.24 6.12 -2.54
CA PHE A 85 3.35 5.89 -1.61
C PHE A 85 4.69 5.86 -2.36
N ALA A 86 4.75 5.09 -3.44
CA ALA A 86 5.93 5.00 -4.29
C ALA A 86 6.24 6.29 -5.07
N ALA A 87 5.28 7.20 -5.21
CA ALA A 87 5.50 8.50 -5.85
C ALA A 87 6.50 9.38 -5.06
N THR A 88 6.68 9.10 -3.77
CA THR A 88 7.60 9.85 -2.90
C THR A 88 9.03 9.31 -2.89
N TRP A 89 9.26 8.13 -3.49
CA TRP A 89 10.56 7.47 -3.49
C TRP A 89 11.44 7.99 -4.62
N SER A 90 12.61 8.55 -4.31
CA SER A 90 13.62 8.89 -5.31
C SER A 90 14.29 7.64 -5.86
N GLU A 91 14.86 7.72 -7.06
CA GLU A 91 15.63 6.59 -7.63
C GLU A 91 16.81 6.24 -6.74
N ASP A 92 17.54 7.26 -6.26
CA ASP A 92 18.64 7.11 -5.30
C ASP A 92 18.19 6.33 -4.05
N LYS A 93 17.04 6.66 -3.45
CA LYS A 93 16.55 5.95 -2.25
C LYS A 93 16.18 4.49 -2.53
N MET A 94 15.63 4.19 -3.71
CA MET A 94 15.31 2.82 -4.10
C MET A 94 16.55 1.97 -4.38
N GLU A 95 17.69 2.62 -4.67
CA GLU A 95 18.97 1.94 -4.91
C GLU A 95 19.80 1.82 -3.64
N ASP A 96 19.88 2.89 -2.85
CA ASP A 96 20.78 2.99 -1.70
C ASP A 96 20.15 2.43 -0.40
N GLU A 97 18.83 2.57 -0.24
CA GLU A 97 18.12 2.24 1.02
C GLU A 97 16.75 1.56 0.77
N PRO A 98 16.67 0.48 -0.05
CA PRO A 98 15.41 -0.20 -0.32
C PRO A 98 14.76 -0.76 0.96
N GLU A 99 15.54 -1.22 1.94
CA GLU A 99 15.04 -1.79 3.20
C GLU A 99 14.20 -0.76 3.96
N VAL A 100 14.65 0.50 4.02
CA VAL A 100 13.95 1.60 4.70
C VAL A 100 12.61 1.88 4.03
N LEU A 101 12.57 1.84 2.69
CA LEU A 101 11.33 2.03 1.94
C LEU A 101 10.36 0.87 2.15
N THR A 102 10.86 -0.37 2.18
CA THR A 102 10.04 -1.56 2.47
C THR A 102 9.51 -1.56 3.90
N GLU A 103 10.30 -1.13 4.88
CA GLU A 103 9.88 -1.05 6.28
C GLU A 103 8.78 0.01 6.46
N ALA A 104 8.93 1.17 5.81
CA ALA A 104 7.88 2.20 5.80
C ALA A 104 6.59 1.69 5.15
N LEU A 105 6.69 1.02 3.99
CA LEU A 105 5.54 0.43 3.32
C LEU A 105 4.88 -0.67 4.18
N PHE A 106 5.69 -1.49 4.85
CA PHE A 106 5.22 -2.53 5.75
C PHE A 106 4.45 -1.91 6.92
N ALA A 107 5.04 -0.94 7.61
CA ALA A 107 4.42 -0.26 8.74
C ALA A 107 3.08 0.39 8.35
N HIS A 108 2.99 0.94 7.14
CA HIS A 108 1.75 1.48 6.59
C HIS A 108 0.68 0.40 6.38
N ILE A 109 1.00 -0.59 5.54
CA ILE A 109 0.05 -1.63 5.14
C ILE A 109 -0.41 -2.44 6.36
N HIS A 110 0.54 -2.88 7.18
CA HIS A 110 0.27 -3.60 8.42
C HIS A 110 -0.53 -2.73 9.39
N GLY A 111 -0.16 -1.46 9.57
CA GLY A 111 -0.83 -0.53 10.47
C GLY A 111 -2.31 -0.30 10.13
N ILE A 112 -2.66 -0.24 8.85
CA ILE A 112 -4.05 -0.09 8.39
C ILE A 112 -4.82 -1.40 8.47
N ILE A 113 -4.28 -2.49 7.94
CA ILE A 113 -4.94 -3.81 7.90
C ILE A 113 -5.25 -4.32 9.31
N PHE A 114 -4.31 -4.14 10.24
CA PHE A 114 -4.42 -4.60 11.63
C PHE A 114 -4.76 -3.47 12.62
N SER A 115 -5.27 -2.33 12.12
CA SER A 115 -5.76 -1.23 12.95
C SER A 115 -6.94 -1.62 13.85
N THR A 116 -7.68 -2.66 13.47
CA THR A 116 -8.84 -3.18 14.19
C THR A 116 -8.86 -4.70 14.19
N ASP A 117 -9.52 -5.32 15.17
CA ASP A 117 -9.73 -6.78 15.21
C ASP A 117 -10.84 -7.28 14.26
N ASP A 118 -11.48 -6.37 13.50
CA ASP A 118 -12.56 -6.70 12.56
C ASP A 118 -12.02 -7.45 11.32
N ALA A 119 -12.32 -8.75 11.25
CA ALA A 119 -11.92 -9.62 10.15
C ALA A 119 -12.62 -9.30 8.82
N GLU A 120 -13.86 -8.80 8.85
CA GLU A 120 -14.58 -8.43 7.63
C GLU A 120 -13.98 -7.16 7.03
N ARG A 121 -13.68 -6.16 7.88
CA ARG A 121 -12.98 -4.94 7.45
C ARG A 121 -11.61 -5.28 6.86
N ARG A 122 -10.85 -6.14 7.54
CA ARG A 122 -9.53 -6.58 7.08
C ARG A 122 -9.58 -7.26 5.71
N THR A 123 -10.54 -8.17 5.53
CA THR A 123 -10.79 -8.84 4.24
C THR A 123 -11.16 -7.82 3.16
N ALA A 124 -12.02 -6.85 3.47
CA ALA A 124 -12.42 -5.82 2.51
C ALA A 124 -11.25 -4.92 2.09
N LEU A 125 -10.38 -4.54 3.03
CA LEU A 125 -9.14 -3.79 2.78
C LEU A 125 -8.22 -4.56 1.83
N ILE A 126 -7.91 -5.81 2.16
CA ILE A 126 -7.04 -6.68 1.36
C ILE A 126 -7.61 -6.86 -0.05
N HIS A 127 -8.90 -7.20 -0.16
CA HIS A 127 -9.55 -7.40 -1.45
C HIS A 127 -9.51 -6.14 -2.31
N ALA A 128 -9.82 -4.97 -1.74
CA ALA A 128 -9.79 -3.70 -2.47
C ALA A 128 -8.37 -3.35 -2.95
N ALA A 129 -7.35 -3.55 -2.11
CA ALA A 129 -5.96 -3.30 -2.50
C ALA A 129 -5.52 -4.24 -3.63
N LEU A 130 -5.72 -5.54 -3.48
CA LEU A 130 -5.26 -6.56 -4.43
C LEU A 130 -6.14 -6.65 -5.70
N ALA A 131 -7.25 -5.93 -5.75
CA ALA A 131 -7.99 -5.67 -6.98
C ALA A 131 -7.29 -4.64 -7.91
N THR A 132 -6.24 -3.97 -7.44
CA THR A 132 -5.47 -2.98 -8.21
C THR A 132 -4.07 -3.48 -8.52
N ASP A 133 -3.52 -3.11 -9.68
CA ASP A 133 -2.16 -3.52 -10.08
C ASP A 133 -1.09 -3.01 -9.10
N TRP A 134 -1.24 -1.78 -8.62
CA TRP A 134 -0.32 -1.17 -7.66
C TRP A 134 -0.45 -1.76 -6.26
N GLY A 135 -1.65 -2.15 -5.82
CA GLY A 135 -1.80 -2.88 -4.59
C GLY A 135 -1.10 -4.23 -4.66
N THR A 136 -1.37 -5.03 -5.70
CA THR A 136 -0.66 -6.31 -5.92
C THR A 136 0.86 -6.12 -5.93
N THR A 137 1.36 -5.10 -6.62
CA THR A 137 2.80 -4.81 -6.68
C THR A 137 3.35 -4.35 -5.33
N ALA A 138 2.62 -3.54 -4.55
CA ALA A 138 3.04 -3.11 -3.21
C ALA A 138 3.17 -4.30 -2.24
N PHE A 139 2.24 -5.26 -2.29
CA PHE A 139 2.36 -6.48 -1.49
C PHE A 139 3.51 -7.37 -1.97
N ALA A 140 3.73 -7.48 -3.27
CA ALA A 140 4.89 -8.20 -3.81
C ALA A 140 6.22 -7.57 -3.36
N VAL A 141 6.32 -6.23 -3.28
CA VAL A 141 7.48 -5.52 -2.69
C VAL A 141 7.71 -5.95 -1.24
N LEU A 142 6.66 -6.12 -0.44
CA LEU A 142 6.81 -6.60 0.94
C LEU A 142 7.27 -8.06 0.99
N PHE A 143 6.70 -8.92 0.15
CA PHE A 143 7.02 -10.34 0.15
C PHE A 143 8.39 -10.65 -0.44
N SER A 144 8.95 -9.78 -1.28
CA SER A 144 10.31 -9.97 -1.78
C SER A 144 11.38 -9.87 -0.68
N THR A 145 11.09 -9.24 0.47
CA THR A 145 12.01 -9.20 1.62
C THR A 145 12.14 -10.55 2.33
N ALA A 146 11.18 -11.45 2.13
CA ALA A 146 11.08 -12.77 2.76
C ALA A 146 10.85 -13.88 1.71
N THR A 147 11.52 -13.78 0.56
CA THR A 147 11.21 -14.62 -0.60
C THR A 147 11.28 -16.11 -0.27
N GLY A 148 12.25 -16.54 0.55
CA GLY A 148 12.38 -17.95 0.95
C GLY A 148 11.16 -18.44 1.73
N GLU A 149 10.74 -17.68 2.75
CA GLU A 149 9.58 -17.98 3.57
C GLU A 149 8.26 -17.93 2.77
N ILE A 150 8.16 -17.02 1.80
CA ILE A 150 7.00 -16.93 0.92
C ILE A 150 6.92 -18.14 -0.01
N ILE A 151 8.05 -18.67 -0.48
CA ILE A 151 8.10 -19.93 -1.24
C ILE A 151 7.67 -21.10 -0.37
N GLU A 152 8.18 -21.22 0.86
CA GLU A 152 7.76 -22.25 1.82
C GLU A 152 6.25 -22.19 2.06
N LEU A 153 5.73 -20.99 2.32
CA LEU A 153 4.32 -20.77 2.57
C LEU A 153 3.46 -21.08 1.34
N ALA A 154 3.88 -20.68 0.14
CA ALA A 154 3.16 -20.97 -1.10
C ALA A 154 3.05 -22.49 -1.33
N ASN A 155 4.15 -23.23 -1.12
CA ASN A 155 4.17 -24.68 -1.23
C ASN A 155 3.27 -25.33 -0.17
N ASP A 156 3.29 -24.81 1.05
CA ASP A 156 2.46 -25.29 2.15
C ASP A 156 0.96 -25.10 1.87
N ILE A 157 0.58 -23.91 1.39
CA ILE A 157 -0.78 -23.58 0.97
C ILE A 157 -1.21 -24.46 -0.19
N HIS A 158 -0.35 -24.69 -1.18
CA HIS A 158 -0.65 -25.58 -2.29
C HIS A 158 -0.90 -27.03 -1.82
N ALA A 159 -0.12 -27.51 -0.86
CA ALA A 159 -0.22 -28.89 -0.36
C ALA A 159 -1.40 -29.11 0.61
N ARG A 160 -1.72 -28.13 1.47
CA ARG A 160 -2.66 -28.30 2.60
C ARG A 160 -3.86 -27.37 2.58
N GLY A 161 -3.84 -26.33 1.75
CA GLY A 161 -4.83 -25.26 1.73
C GLY A 161 -4.56 -24.17 2.77
N ALA A 162 -4.98 -22.94 2.48
CA ALA A 162 -4.62 -21.74 3.25
C ALA A 162 -5.03 -21.75 4.73
N HIS A 163 -6.17 -22.37 5.06
CA HIS A 163 -6.64 -22.46 6.45
C HIS A 163 -5.94 -23.54 7.28
N SER A 164 -5.25 -24.48 6.64
CA SER A 164 -4.46 -25.54 7.31
C SER A 164 -2.95 -25.28 7.23
N SER A 165 -2.57 -24.12 6.70
CA SER A 165 -1.19 -23.67 6.49
C SER A 165 -0.82 -22.55 7.45
N GLY A 166 0.49 -22.27 7.56
CA GLY A 166 1.04 -21.18 8.36
C GLY A 166 2.20 -21.55 9.27
N GLN A 167 2.87 -22.66 8.96
CA GLN A 167 4.18 -22.95 9.54
C GLN A 167 5.24 -22.55 8.52
N THR A 168 6.02 -21.53 8.84
CA THR A 168 7.25 -21.16 8.13
C THR A 168 8.44 -21.51 9.03
N THR A 169 9.62 -21.72 8.46
CA THR A 169 10.82 -21.97 9.25
C THR A 169 11.37 -20.70 9.94
N SER A 170 10.82 -19.54 9.61
CA SER A 170 11.24 -18.21 10.05
C SER A 170 10.03 -17.36 10.47
N ASP A 171 10.21 -16.54 11.51
CA ASP A 171 9.18 -15.68 12.12
C ASP A 171 9.12 -14.29 11.46
N HIS A 172 9.29 -14.20 10.14
CA HIS A 172 9.31 -12.91 9.45
C HIS A 172 7.95 -12.18 9.56
N ASP A 173 7.97 -10.88 9.85
CA ASP A 173 6.78 -10.06 10.14
C ASP A 173 5.75 -9.98 8.98
N VAL A 174 6.12 -10.38 7.76
CA VAL A 174 5.23 -10.37 6.59
C VAL A 174 4.38 -11.64 6.48
N ILE A 175 4.72 -12.70 7.21
CA ILE A 175 4.02 -14.00 7.16
C ILE A 175 2.56 -13.90 7.63
N PRO A 176 2.22 -13.19 8.73
CA PRO A 176 0.83 -12.96 9.10
C PRO A 176 0.02 -12.29 7.99
N LEU A 177 0.63 -11.33 7.28
CA LEU A 177 -0.01 -10.62 6.17
C LEU A 177 -0.25 -11.57 4.98
N ALA A 178 0.75 -12.37 4.61
CA ALA A 178 0.65 -13.37 3.55
C ALA A 178 -0.46 -14.41 3.83
N LEU A 179 -0.52 -14.90 5.06
CA LEU A 179 -1.57 -15.82 5.49
C LEU A 179 -2.95 -15.21 5.43
N GLU A 180 -3.08 -13.94 5.83
CA GLU A 180 -4.37 -13.26 5.79
C GLU A 180 -4.88 -13.11 4.35
N ILE A 181 -4.01 -12.78 3.39
CA ILE A 181 -4.37 -12.74 1.98
C ILE A 181 -4.81 -14.12 1.49
N ALA A 182 -3.98 -15.14 1.71
CA ALA A 182 -4.27 -16.50 1.25
C ALA A 182 -5.58 -17.07 1.80
N ARG A 183 -5.96 -16.69 3.03
CA ARG A 183 -7.19 -17.15 3.70
C ARG A 183 -8.41 -16.33 3.32
N SER A 184 -8.24 -15.07 2.92
CA SER A 184 -9.35 -14.17 2.58
C SER A 184 -9.71 -14.22 1.10
N ASP A 185 -8.72 -14.30 0.22
CA ASP A 185 -8.90 -14.25 -1.23
C ASP A 185 -7.77 -15.04 -1.94
N THR A 186 -8.07 -16.27 -2.35
CA THR A 186 -7.10 -17.15 -3.03
C THR A 186 -6.67 -16.60 -4.39
N ASP A 187 -7.57 -15.95 -5.12
CA ASP A 187 -7.25 -15.37 -6.43
C ASP A 187 -6.32 -14.16 -6.28
N ALA A 188 -6.46 -13.42 -5.17
CA ALA A 188 -5.58 -12.32 -4.83
C ALA A 188 -4.19 -12.82 -4.39
N TRP A 189 -4.14 -13.91 -3.63
CA TRP A 189 -2.88 -14.59 -3.28
C TRP A 189 -2.11 -15.01 -4.53
N ASP A 190 -2.76 -15.69 -5.46
CA ASP A 190 -2.13 -16.13 -6.71
C ASP A 190 -1.63 -14.92 -7.53
N ARG A 191 -2.40 -13.83 -7.60
CA ARG A 191 -1.97 -12.59 -8.27
C ARG A 191 -0.70 -11.99 -7.66
N VAL A 192 -0.58 -11.97 -6.33
CA VAL A 192 0.65 -11.48 -5.67
C VAL A 192 1.82 -12.41 -5.95
N LEU A 193 1.60 -13.73 -5.93
CA LEU A 193 2.63 -14.70 -6.29
C LEU A 193 3.07 -14.53 -7.75
N PHE A 194 2.17 -14.33 -8.70
CA PHE A 194 2.54 -14.05 -10.10
C PHE A 194 3.28 -12.72 -10.27
N GLU A 195 2.94 -11.70 -9.48
CA GLU A 195 3.67 -10.43 -9.53
C GLU A 195 5.11 -10.62 -9.01
N LEU A 196 5.30 -11.41 -7.95
CA LEU A 196 6.62 -11.76 -7.41
C LEU A 196 7.40 -12.72 -8.32
N PHE A 197 6.72 -13.70 -8.93
CA PHE A 197 7.27 -14.76 -9.78
C PHE A 197 6.58 -14.76 -11.16
N PRO A 198 6.96 -13.85 -12.07
CA PRO A 198 6.24 -13.63 -13.33
C PRO A 198 6.28 -14.82 -14.30
N ASP A 199 7.32 -15.64 -14.22
CA ASP A 199 7.51 -16.81 -15.08
C ASP A 199 6.97 -18.09 -14.44
N TRP A 200 6.33 -18.00 -13.27
CA TRP A 200 5.77 -19.16 -12.59
C TRP A 200 4.58 -19.72 -13.36
N VAL A 201 4.60 -21.02 -13.57
CA VAL A 201 3.50 -21.78 -14.14
C VAL A 201 3.24 -22.96 -13.20
N PRO A 202 2.13 -22.92 -12.43
CA PRO A 202 1.81 -23.97 -11.47
C PRO A 202 1.85 -25.37 -12.10
N GLY A 203 2.70 -26.24 -11.56
CA GLY A 203 2.86 -27.63 -12.02
C GLY A 203 3.87 -27.83 -13.16
N GLU A 204 4.43 -26.77 -13.75
CA GLU A 204 5.48 -26.86 -14.77
C GLU A 204 6.86 -26.51 -14.22
N ASN A 205 6.97 -25.46 -13.42
CA ASN A 205 8.24 -25.02 -12.82
C ASN A 205 8.11 -24.70 -11.32
N GLN A 206 9.24 -24.76 -10.62
CA GLN A 206 9.30 -24.53 -9.17
C GLN A 206 9.67 -23.08 -8.86
N LEU A 207 9.09 -22.52 -7.80
CA LEU A 207 9.46 -21.20 -7.31
C LEU A 207 10.89 -21.22 -6.73
N ARG A 208 11.71 -20.22 -7.08
CA ARG A 208 13.08 -20.10 -6.57
C ARG A 208 13.45 -18.66 -6.27
N ALA A 209 14.08 -18.45 -5.11
CA ALA A 209 14.69 -17.17 -4.77
C ALA A 209 15.90 -16.90 -5.69
N ARG A 210 16.11 -15.65 -6.07
CA ARG A 210 17.28 -15.27 -6.87
C ARG A 210 18.53 -15.34 -6.00
N SER A 211 19.60 -15.98 -6.47
CA SER A 211 20.89 -15.99 -5.77
C SER A 211 21.59 -14.63 -5.88
N GLU A 212 22.33 -14.23 -4.85
CA GLU A 212 23.15 -13.02 -4.86
C GLU A 212 24.40 -13.16 -5.73
N GLU A 213 24.85 -14.39 -5.98
CA GLU A 213 26.10 -14.69 -6.69
C GLU A 213 25.97 -14.70 -8.22
N GLY A 214 24.77 -14.42 -8.75
CA GLY A 214 24.53 -14.34 -10.19
C GLY A 214 24.66 -15.71 -10.83
N ASP A 215 23.62 -16.54 -10.70
CA ASP A 215 23.62 -17.86 -11.33
C ASP A 215 23.58 -17.73 -12.87
N ASP A 216 24.68 -18.11 -13.53
CA ASP A 216 24.70 -18.58 -14.93
C ASP A 216 23.97 -19.94 -14.98
N ASP A 217 22.67 -19.97 -14.63
CA ASP A 217 21.95 -21.22 -14.46
C ASP A 217 21.45 -21.76 -15.82
N GLU A 218 22.11 -22.80 -16.31
CA GLU A 218 21.72 -23.61 -17.48
C GLU A 218 20.29 -24.23 -17.37
N HIS A 219 19.58 -23.99 -16.26
CA HIS A 219 18.26 -24.54 -15.90
C HIS A 219 17.13 -23.49 -15.85
N HIS A 220 17.21 -22.40 -16.63
CA HIS A 220 16.19 -21.34 -16.70
C HIS A 220 14.73 -21.80 -16.91
N HIS A 221 14.50 -23.03 -17.36
CA HIS A 221 13.16 -23.58 -17.61
C HIS A 221 12.54 -24.28 -16.39
N GLU A 222 13.36 -24.74 -15.44
CA GLU A 222 12.91 -25.52 -14.28
C GLU A 222 12.45 -24.62 -13.12
N PHE A 223 12.94 -23.39 -13.07
CA PHE A 223 12.70 -22.48 -11.97
C PHE A 223 12.09 -21.15 -12.42
N ALA A 224 11.05 -20.72 -11.71
CA ALA A 224 10.54 -19.36 -11.78
C ALA A 224 11.26 -18.50 -10.75
N LEU A 225 12.06 -17.54 -11.23
CA LEU A 225 12.86 -16.67 -10.36
C LEU A 225 12.02 -15.51 -9.83
N ALA A 226 12.16 -15.23 -8.54
CA ALA A 226 11.59 -14.03 -7.94
C ALA A 226 12.15 -12.75 -8.60
N ARG A 227 11.29 -11.74 -8.72
CA ARG A 227 11.73 -10.35 -8.93
C ARG A 227 12.47 -9.85 -7.69
N THR A 228 13.44 -8.97 -7.90
CA THR A 228 14.10 -8.29 -6.78
C THR A 228 13.18 -7.22 -6.20
N THR A 229 13.39 -6.87 -4.92
CA THR A 229 12.70 -5.75 -4.26
C THR A 229 12.81 -4.46 -5.07
N ARG A 230 14.01 -4.17 -5.61
CA ARG A 230 14.26 -2.99 -6.46
C ARG A 230 13.41 -3.00 -7.73
N ASP A 231 13.34 -4.14 -8.43
CA ASP A 231 12.54 -4.26 -9.67
C ASP A 231 11.06 -3.98 -9.41
N LEU A 232 10.55 -4.51 -8.30
CA LEU A 232 9.17 -4.32 -7.86
C LEU A 232 8.88 -2.87 -7.45
N MET A 233 9.81 -2.21 -6.73
CA MET A 233 9.67 -0.78 -6.39
C MET A 233 9.62 0.11 -7.62
N VAL A 234 10.52 -0.12 -8.58
CA VAL A 234 10.54 0.62 -9.85
C VAL A 234 9.23 0.40 -10.62
N ARG A 235 8.69 -0.82 -10.58
CA ARG A 235 7.41 -1.15 -11.22
C ARG A 235 6.24 -0.47 -10.53
N LEU A 236 6.17 -0.48 -9.20
CA LEU A 236 5.15 0.22 -8.42
C LEU A 236 5.16 1.72 -8.73
N ARG A 237 6.35 2.33 -8.79
CA ARG A 237 6.49 3.74 -9.14
C ARG A 237 6.00 4.06 -10.55
N LYS A 238 6.13 3.14 -11.50
CA LYS A 238 5.61 3.30 -12.88
C LYS A 238 4.08 3.18 -12.97
N GLN A 239 3.44 2.57 -11.97
CA GLN A 239 1.99 2.43 -11.89
C GLN A 239 1.30 3.64 -11.27
N VAL A 240 2.05 4.59 -10.69
CA VAL A 240 1.51 5.85 -10.18
C VAL A 240 0.77 6.57 -11.31
N PRO A 241 -0.53 6.90 -11.16
CA PRO A 241 -1.25 7.67 -12.16
C PRO A 241 -0.55 9.01 -12.42
N GLY A 242 -0.27 9.32 -13.70
CA GLY A 242 0.55 10.47 -14.13
C GLY A 242 0.02 11.87 -13.85
N LYS A 243 -0.94 12.05 -12.93
CA LYS A 243 -1.21 13.38 -12.36
C LYS A 243 -0.02 13.71 -11.46
N SER A 244 0.95 14.39 -12.07
CA SER A 244 2.20 14.84 -11.48
C SER A 244 2.01 15.25 -10.02
N ALA A 245 2.44 14.38 -9.11
CA ALA A 245 2.63 14.70 -7.69
C ALA A 245 3.77 15.72 -7.58
N VAL A 246 3.55 16.96 -8.03
CA VAL A 246 4.47 18.05 -7.77
C VAL A 246 4.29 18.38 -6.30
N THR A 247 5.16 17.82 -5.47
CA THR A 247 5.39 18.34 -4.13
C THR A 247 5.65 19.85 -4.26
N PRO A 248 4.83 20.72 -3.65
CA PRO A 248 5.10 22.15 -3.72
C PRO A 248 6.45 22.39 -3.07
N LYS A 249 7.44 22.83 -3.86
CA LYS A 249 8.74 23.25 -3.34
C LYS A 249 8.50 24.30 -2.27
N LYS A 250 9.06 24.06 -1.07
CA LYS A 250 9.04 25.00 0.06
C LYS A 250 9.56 26.36 -0.42
N GLY A 251 8.67 27.33 -0.61
CA GLY A 251 9.01 28.70 -1.07
C GLY A 251 8.46 29.13 -2.44
N ALA A 252 7.75 28.29 -3.19
CA ALA A 252 7.10 28.72 -4.42
C ALA A 252 5.81 29.52 -4.09
N ARG A 253 5.89 30.86 -4.09
CA ARG A 253 4.70 31.72 -4.10
C ARG A 253 3.92 31.45 -5.40
N PRO A 254 2.58 31.32 -5.36
CA PRO A 254 1.78 31.38 -6.57
C PRO A 254 1.98 32.76 -7.21
N SER A 255 2.49 32.80 -8.43
CA SER A 255 2.50 34.03 -9.24
C SER A 255 1.05 34.35 -9.60
N LEU A 256 0.53 35.40 -8.97
CA LEU A 256 -0.75 36.01 -9.27
C LEU A 256 -0.47 37.28 -10.09
N GLY A 257 -0.95 37.34 -11.34
CA GLY A 257 -0.82 38.48 -12.26
C GLY A 257 0.24 38.24 -13.34
N GLU A 258 0.02 38.49 -14.62
CA GLU A 258 -0.80 39.52 -15.27
C GLU A 258 -1.39 38.96 -16.58
N ASP A 259 -2.72 38.95 -16.74
CA ASP A 259 -3.39 39.00 -18.06
C ASP A 259 -4.91 39.05 -17.90
N ILE A 260 -5.42 40.12 -17.28
CA ILE A 260 -6.87 40.37 -17.17
C ILE A 260 -7.31 41.65 -17.90
N PHE A 261 -6.40 42.30 -18.65
CA PHE A 261 -6.70 43.48 -19.47
C PHE A 261 -5.85 43.55 -20.75
N ALA A 262 -5.82 42.46 -21.54
CA ALA A 262 -5.32 42.47 -22.91
C ALA A 262 -6.40 41.96 -23.89
#